data_AF-A0A3L9YAJ6-F1
#
_entry.id   AF-A0A3L9YAJ6-F1
#
_cell.length_a   1.000
_cell.length_b   1.000
_cell.length_c   1.000
_cell.angle_alpha   90.00
_cell.angle_beta   90.00
_cell.angle_gamma   90.00
#
_symmetry.space_group_name_H-M   'P 1'
#
loop_
_entity.id
_entity.type
_entity.pdbx_description
1 polymer ?
#
loop_
_entity_poly.entity_id
_entity_poly.type
_entity_poly.pdbx_seq_one_letter_code
_entity_poly.pdbx_strand_id
1 'polypeptide(L)'
;MTPQTLPYTGYDGLAYDRDELAHVMRATYDEIIDFVTTPEFKALMTEMSALSPVERPRFVFDVLLNDEALASRGIVAPEGLLIQRSAFGDRRPTLFVVKKFLPEEYKNVWQNVNITFDNAFVDESVGRDPETSWRVPLPADVQAAAMARGKELETV
;
A
#
# COMPACT_ATOMS: atom_id res chain seq x y z
N MET A 1 -34.48 22.00 -3.10
CA MET A 1 -33.30 22.50 -2.36
C MET A 1 -32.08 21.91 -3.03
N THR A 2 -31.34 22.74 -3.77
CA THR A 2 -30.07 22.35 -4.40
C THR A 2 -29.02 22.22 -3.29
N PRO A 3 -28.16 21.19 -3.28
CA PRO A 3 -27.06 21.15 -2.32
C PRO A 3 -26.17 22.37 -2.57
N GLN A 4 -25.96 23.19 -1.54
CA GLN A 4 -24.92 24.20 -1.57
C GLN A 4 -23.58 23.46 -1.63
N THR A 5 -22.94 23.45 -2.79
CA THR A 5 -21.51 23.17 -2.90
C THR A 5 -20.77 24.29 -2.21
N LEU A 6 -20.31 24.04 -0.98
CA LEU A 6 -19.28 24.88 -0.37
C LEU A 6 -18.07 24.92 -1.32
N PRO A 7 -17.43 26.08 -1.53
CA PRO A 7 -16.19 26.12 -2.30
C PRO A 7 -15.17 25.23 -1.59
N TYR A 8 -14.59 24.29 -2.32
CA TYR A 8 -13.45 23.51 -1.84
C TYR A 8 -12.30 24.49 -1.57
N THR A 9 -11.98 24.74 -0.30
CA THR A 9 -10.98 25.75 0.12
C THR A 9 -9.53 25.26 0.01
N GLY A 10 -9.27 24.11 -0.62
CA GLY A 10 -7.92 23.61 -0.83
C GLY A 10 -7.08 23.57 0.45
N TYR A 11 -5.85 24.12 0.37
CA TYR A 11 -4.85 24.18 1.44
C TYR A 11 -4.98 25.44 2.33
N ASP A 12 -6.04 26.23 2.19
CA ASP A 12 -6.22 27.48 2.93
C ASP A 12 -6.30 27.21 4.45
N GLY A 13 -5.42 27.85 5.23
CA GLY A 13 -5.33 27.69 6.68
C GLY A 13 -4.38 26.58 7.15
N LEU A 14 -3.68 25.90 6.23
CA LEU A 14 -2.58 25.00 6.55
C LEU A 14 -1.27 25.80 6.75
N ALA A 15 -0.34 25.25 7.53
CA ALA A 15 0.98 25.84 7.76
C ALA A 15 1.95 25.65 6.58
N TYR A 16 1.55 24.86 5.57
CA TYR A 16 2.32 24.46 4.41
C TYR A 16 1.45 24.57 3.14
N ASP A 17 2.10 24.69 2.00
CA ASP A 17 1.44 24.70 0.70
C ASP A 17 1.53 23.35 -0.02
N ARG A 18 1.01 23.31 -1.24
CA ARG A 18 1.01 22.11 -2.08
C ARG A 18 2.42 21.69 -2.50
N ASP A 19 3.32 22.63 -2.75
CA ASP A 19 4.66 22.34 -3.25
C ASP A 19 5.52 21.75 -2.12
N GLU A 20 5.37 22.27 -0.90
CA GLU A 20 5.97 21.71 0.31
C GLU A 20 5.46 20.28 0.59
N LEU A 21 4.14 20.07 0.57
CA LEU A 21 3.58 18.72 0.73
C LEU A 21 4.11 17.77 -0.35
N ALA A 22 4.15 18.20 -1.62
CA ALA A 22 4.67 17.39 -2.72
C ALA A 22 6.15 17.07 -2.54
N HIS A 23 6.95 18.00 -2.02
CA HIS A 23 8.36 17.78 -1.70
C HIS A 23 8.52 16.72 -0.60
N VAL A 24 7.76 16.83 0.49
CA VAL A 24 7.79 15.86 1.60
C VAL A 24 7.33 14.47 1.14
N MET A 25 6.29 14.39 0.31
CA MET A 25 5.85 13.14 -0.29
C MET A 25 6.94 12.49 -1.14
N ARG A 26 7.63 13.28 -1.98
CA ARG A 26 8.74 12.78 -2.81
C ARG A 26 9.90 12.26 -1.96
N ALA A 27 10.33 13.02 -0.97
CA ALA A 27 11.38 12.58 -0.05
C ALA A 27 11.00 11.28 0.67
N THR A 28 9.74 11.15 1.09
CA THR A 28 9.26 9.91 1.71
C THR A 28 9.21 8.75 0.70
N TYR A 29 8.87 9.01 -0.57
CA TYR A 29 8.95 8.02 -1.63
C TYR A 29 10.39 7.57 -1.89
N ASP A 30 11.35 8.49 -1.89
CA ASP A 30 12.77 8.18 -2.10
C ASP A 30 13.25 7.16 -1.05
N GLU A 31 12.86 7.30 0.22
CA GLU A 31 13.18 6.31 1.26
C GLU A 31 12.57 4.93 0.98
N ILE A 32 11.32 4.88 0.51
CA ILE A 32 10.68 3.60 0.14
C ILE A 32 11.40 2.99 -1.06
N ILE A 33 11.73 3.79 -2.08
CA ILE A 33 12.41 3.37 -3.30
C ILE A 33 13.79 2.83 -2.97
N ASP A 34 14.57 3.54 -2.17
CA ASP A 34 15.90 3.12 -1.74
C ASP A 34 15.85 1.75 -1.06
N PHE A 35 14.88 1.53 -0.17
CA PHE A 35 14.68 0.24 0.49
C PHE A 35 14.30 -0.88 -0.49
N VAL A 36 13.26 -0.70 -1.32
CA VAL A 36 12.77 -1.76 -2.21
C VAL A 36 13.68 -2.03 -3.41
N THR A 37 14.66 -1.14 -3.65
CA THR A 37 15.65 -1.29 -4.73
C THR A 37 17.00 -1.81 -4.25
N THR A 38 17.15 -2.13 -2.96
CA THR A 38 18.32 -2.85 -2.44
C THR A 38 18.52 -4.20 -3.16
N PRO A 39 19.76 -4.69 -3.30
CA PRO A 39 20.04 -6.00 -3.89
C PRO A 39 19.28 -7.16 -3.22
N GLU A 40 19.20 -7.15 -1.89
CA GLU A 40 18.57 -8.18 -1.07
C GLU A 40 17.05 -8.20 -1.31
N PHE A 41 16.41 -7.02 -1.31
CA PHE A 41 14.98 -6.92 -1.60
C PHE A 41 14.67 -7.35 -3.04
N LYS A 42 15.48 -6.96 -4.02
CA LYS A 42 15.34 -7.41 -5.42
C LYS A 42 15.49 -8.93 -5.55
N ALA A 43 16.42 -9.54 -4.81
CA ALA A 43 16.59 -10.99 -4.79
C ALA A 43 15.35 -11.70 -4.21
N LEU A 44 14.80 -11.19 -3.10
CA LEU A 44 13.55 -11.68 -2.50
C LEU A 44 12.36 -11.58 -3.49
N MET A 45 12.26 -10.46 -4.21
CA MET A 45 11.23 -10.28 -5.23
C MET A 45 11.39 -11.25 -6.40
N THR A 46 12.63 -11.62 -6.75
CA THR A 46 12.92 -12.64 -7.76
C THR A 46 12.50 -14.03 -7.27
N GLU A 47 12.79 -14.37 -6.01
CA GLU A 47 12.35 -15.61 -5.36
C GLU A 47 10.81 -15.73 -5.40
N MET A 48 10.10 -14.68 -4.97
CA MET A 48 8.64 -14.66 -4.98
C MET A 48 8.07 -14.75 -6.42
N SER A 49 8.70 -14.09 -7.39
CA SER A 49 8.24 -14.08 -8.78
C SER A 49 8.36 -15.44 -9.46
N ALA A 50 9.30 -16.27 -9.02
CA ALA A 50 9.46 -17.65 -9.48
C ALA A 50 8.33 -18.59 -9.00
N LEU A 51 7.58 -18.19 -7.97
CA LEU A 51 6.41 -18.93 -7.48
C LEU A 51 5.19 -18.69 -8.38
N SER A 52 4.29 -19.67 -8.43
CA SER A 52 3.00 -19.47 -9.09
C SER A 52 2.17 -18.40 -8.35
N PRO A 53 1.28 -17.66 -9.04
CA PRO A 53 0.46 -16.62 -8.41
C PRO A 53 -0.33 -17.07 -7.17
N VAL A 54 -0.71 -18.36 -7.10
CA VAL A 54 -1.46 -18.95 -5.99
C VAL A 54 -0.61 -19.16 -4.74
N GLU A 55 0.71 -19.35 -4.90
CA GLU A 55 1.64 -19.60 -3.79
C GLU A 55 2.18 -18.30 -3.17
N ARG A 56 2.18 -17.21 -3.93
CA ARG A 56 2.72 -15.90 -3.49
C ARG A 56 2.05 -15.33 -2.23
N PRO A 57 0.73 -15.40 -2.02
CA PRO A 57 0.11 -14.91 -0.79
C PRO A 57 0.67 -15.60 0.46
N ARG A 58 0.95 -16.91 0.38
CA ARG A 58 1.57 -17.65 1.48
C ARG A 58 3.02 -17.22 1.68
N PHE A 59 3.79 -17.06 0.61
CA PHE A 59 5.15 -16.55 0.68
C PHE A 59 5.22 -15.17 1.34
N VAL A 60 4.28 -14.26 1.01
CA VAL A 60 4.19 -12.96 1.66
C VAL A 60 4.01 -13.11 3.16
N PHE A 61 3.08 -13.97 3.59
CA PHE A 61 2.81 -14.18 5.01
C PHE A 61 4.00 -14.81 5.75
N ASP A 62 4.57 -15.89 5.19
CA ASP A 62 5.62 -16.67 5.82
C ASP A 62 6.97 -15.93 5.82
N VAL A 63 7.21 -15.04 4.85
CA VAL A 63 8.50 -14.36 4.63
C VAL A 63 8.42 -12.83 4.76
N LEU A 64 7.62 -12.15 3.93
CA LEU A 64 7.64 -10.68 3.85
C LEU A 64 7.02 -9.97 5.07
N LEU A 65 6.12 -10.64 5.78
CA LEU A 65 5.50 -10.09 7.00
C LEU A 65 6.17 -10.63 8.28
N ASN A 66 7.27 -11.36 8.13
CA ASN A 66 8.00 -11.97 9.21
C ASN A 66 9.40 -11.34 9.30
N ASP A 67 9.59 -10.49 10.31
CA ASP A 67 10.84 -9.74 10.52
C ASP A 67 12.05 -10.68 10.68
N GLU A 68 11.90 -11.84 11.31
CA GLU A 68 12.98 -12.82 11.45
C GLU A 68 13.35 -13.44 10.08
N ALA A 69 12.35 -13.75 9.27
CA ALA A 69 12.55 -14.32 7.93
C ALA A 69 13.20 -13.31 6.97
N LEU A 70 12.85 -12.02 7.08
CA LEU A 70 13.51 -10.93 6.36
C LEU A 70 14.95 -10.72 6.83
N ALA A 71 15.18 -10.65 8.14
CA ALA A 71 16.50 -10.45 8.72
C ALA A 71 17.46 -11.60 8.33
N SER A 72 16.97 -12.84 8.26
CA SER A 72 17.76 -14.00 7.79
C SER A 72 18.22 -13.87 6.32
N ARG A 73 17.55 -13.02 5.53
CA ARG A 73 17.88 -12.69 4.14
C ARG A 73 18.66 -11.38 4.01
N GLY A 74 19.09 -10.78 5.13
CA GLY A 74 19.79 -9.50 5.15
C GLY A 74 18.89 -8.28 4.92
N ILE A 75 17.57 -8.45 5.00
CA ILE A 75 16.60 -7.37 4.79
C ILE A 75 16.12 -6.88 6.15
N VAL A 76 16.39 -5.61 6.45
CA VAL A 76 15.88 -4.94 7.65
C VAL A 76 15.19 -3.66 7.20
N ALA A 77 13.90 -3.53 7.51
CA ALA A 77 13.16 -2.32 7.19
C ALA A 77 13.74 -1.13 8.00
N PRO A 78 14.04 0.01 7.35
CA PRO A 78 14.43 1.23 8.04
C PRO A 78 13.33 1.73 9.00
N GLU A 79 13.70 2.63 9.90
CA GLU A 79 12.74 3.20 10.85
C GLU A 79 11.53 3.85 10.15
N GLY A 80 10.33 3.52 10.63
CA GLY A 80 9.06 4.05 10.12
C GLY A 80 8.59 3.46 8.79
N LEU A 81 9.40 2.60 8.14
CA LEU A 81 9.00 1.83 6.97
C LEU A 81 8.27 0.56 7.40
N LEU A 82 7.12 0.30 6.80
CA LEU A 82 6.24 -0.81 7.15
C LEU A 82 5.95 -1.67 5.91
N ILE A 83 6.11 -2.99 6.05
CA ILE A 83 5.64 -3.98 5.08
C ILE A 83 4.34 -4.57 5.60
N GLN A 84 3.25 -4.46 4.83
CA GLN A 84 1.91 -4.86 5.29
C GLN A 84 1.06 -5.45 4.16
N ARG A 85 0.02 -6.18 4.53
CA ARG A 85 -1.06 -6.52 3.61
C ARG A 85 -1.93 -5.30 3.33
N SER A 86 -2.45 -5.20 2.12
CA SER A 86 -3.39 -4.16 1.73
C SER A 86 -4.33 -4.66 0.62
N ALA A 87 -5.34 -3.85 0.33
CA ALA A 87 -6.22 -3.99 -0.80
C ALA A 87 -6.37 -2.63 -1.49
N PHE A 88 -6.66 -2.65 -2.79
CA PHE A 88 -7.03 -1.43 -3.51
C PHE A 88 -8.35 -0.86 -2.97
N GLY A 89 -8.66 0.39 -3.33
CA GLY A 89 -9.91 1.05 -2.95
C GLY A 89 -11.17 0.33 -3.46
N ASP A 90 -11.04 -0.48 -4.52
CA ASP A 90 -12.08 -1.37 -5.05
C ASP A 90 -12.12 -2.75 -4.38
N ARG A 91 -11.28 -2.96 -3.36
CA ARG A 91 -11.12 -4.17 -2.55
C ARG A 91 -10.45 -5.35 -3.24
N ARG A 92 -9.88 -5.17 -4.44
CA ARG A 92 -9.00 -6.18 -5.01
C ARG A 92 -7.78 -6.37 -4.09
N PRO A 93 -7.47 -7.62 -3.70
CA PRO A 93 -6.36 -7.88 -2.81
C PRO A 93 -5.04 -7.61 -3.52
N THR A 94 -4.13 -6.91 -2.83
CA THR A 94 -2.73 -6.80 -3.27
C THR A 94 -1.93 -7.98 -2.73
N LEU A 95 -0.70 -8.19 -3.19
CA LEU A 95 0.22 -9.08 -2.50
C LEU A 95 0.67 -8.43 -1.19
N PHE A 96 1.22 -7.23 -1.25
CA PHE A 96 1.59 -6.45 -0.08
C PHE A 96 1.89 -5.01 -0.49
N VAL A 97 2.09 -4.15 0.50
CA VAL A 97 2.54 -2.77 0.31
C VAL A 97 3.75 -2.53 1.18
N VAL A 98 4.65 -1.70 0.68
CA VAL A 98 5.69 -1.05 1.49
C VAL A 98 5.27 0.40 1.64
N LYS A 99 5.08 0.87 2.87
CA LYS A 99 4.56 2.20 3.14
C LYS A 99 5.36 2.92 4.23
N LYS A 100 5.28 4.24 4.20
CA LYS A 100 5.79 5.12 5.24
C LYS A 100 4.81 6.27 5.47
N PHE A 101 4.54 6.54 6.74
CA PHE A 101 3.70 7.68 7.12
C PHE A 101 4.47 8.99 6.90
N LEU A 102 3.77 10.03 6.46
CA LEU A 102 4.35 11.37 6.40
C LEU A 102 4.58 11.91 7.83
N PRO A 103 5.42 12.95 8.02
CA PRO A 103 5.50 13.66 9.30
C PRO A 103 4.13 14.14 9.78
N GLU A 104 3.95 14.21 11.10
CA GLU A 104 2.64 14.39 11.75
C GLU A 104 1.88 15.63 11.25
N GLU A 105 2.61 16.71 10.98
CA GLU A 105 2.07 17.97 10.49
C GLU A 105 1.38 17.85 9.12
N TYR A 106 1.73 16.85 8.29
CA TYR A 106 1.14 16.64 6.96
C TYR A 106 0.00 15.62 6.95
N LYS A 107 -0.15 14.83 8.02
CA LYS A 107 -1.09 13.68 8.06
C LYS A 107 -2.56 14.06 8.00
N ASN A 108 -2.90 15.30 8.35
CA ASN A 108 -4.25 15.84 8.25
C ASN A 108 -4.73 16.00 6.80
N VAL A 109 -3.80 16.07 5.83
CA VAL A 109 -4.10 16.10 4.39
C VAL A 109 -3.75 14.77 3.73
N TRP A 110 -2.56 14.24 4.00
CA TRP A 110 -2.07 13.01 3.39
C TRP A 110 -1.33 12.15 4.41
N GLN A 111 -1.89 10.99 4.77
CA GLN A 111 -1.37 10.23 5.91
C GLN A 111 -0.05 9.50 5.61
N ASN A 112 0.05 8.88 4.43
CA ASN A 112 1.17 8.02 4.07
C ASN A 112 1.34 7.94 2.57
N VAL A 113 2.55 7.56 2.15
CA VAL A 113 2.82 7.12 0.79
C VAL A 113 3.20 5.64 0.81
N ASN A 114 2.89 4.94 -0.28
CA ASN A 114 3.15 3.51 -0.41
C ASN A 114 3.49 3.11 -1.84
N ILE A 115 4.24 2.02 -1.96
CA ILE A 115 4.45 1.27 -3.19
C ILE A 115 3.74 -0.08 -3.02
N THR A 116 2.80 -0.35 -3.92
CA THR A 116 2.02 -1.58 -3.92
C THR A 116 2.67 -2.63 -4.81
N PHE A 117 2.81 -3.83 -4.27
CA PHE A 117 3.25 -5.02 -4.98
C PHE A 117 2.06 -5.94 -5.19
N ASP A 118 1.87 -6.36 -6.43
CA ASP A 118 0.70 -7.13 -6.82
C ASP A 118 1.07 -8.21 -7.84
N ASN A 119 0.15 -9.14 -8.07
CA ASN A 119 0.30 -10.10 -9.14
C ASN A 119 0.25 -9.40 -10.50
N ALA A 120 0.96 -9.99 -11.48
CA ALA A 120 0.73 -9.62 -12.87
C ALA A 120 -0.64 -10.15 -13.29
N PHE A 121 -1.53 -9.26 -13.72
CA PHE A 121 -2.82 -9.63 -14.29
C PHE A 121 -2.79 -9.43 -15.80
N VAL A 122 -3.56 -10.25 -16.50
CA VAL A 122 -3.93 -9.97 -17.89
C VAL A 122 -4.92 -8.80 -17.81
N ASP A 123 -4.59 -7.65 -18.39
CA ASP A 123 -5.36 -6.42 -18.23
C ASP A 123 -6.84 -6.59 -18.65
N GLU A 124 -7.11 -7.43 -19.66
CA GLU A 124 -8.48 -7.77 -20.08
C GLU A 124 -9.26 -8.63 -19.09
N SER A 125 -8.58 -9.31 -18.16
CA SER A 125 -9.23 -10.13 -17.11
C SER A 125 -9.64 -9.33 -15.88
N VAL A 126 -9.22 -8.06 -15.79
CA VAL A 126 -9.58 -7.17 -14.69
C VAL A 126 -10.90 -6.49 -15.03
N GLY A 127 -11.96 -6.83 -14.29
CA GLY A 127 -13.25 -6.15 -14.42
C GLY A 127 -13.12 -4.66 -14.08
N ARG A 128 -13.16 -3.81 -15.12
CA ARG A 128 -13.19 -2.34 -14.97
C ARG A 128 -14.63 -1.92 -14.74
N ASP A 129 -15.14 -2.17 -13.55
CA ASP A 129 -16.47 -1.71 -13.16
C ASP A 129 -16.36 -0.31 -12.50
N PRO A 130 -16.87 0.74 -13.15
CA PRO A 130 -16.81 2.12 -12.64
C PRO A 130 -17.53 2.28 -11.29
N GLU A 131 -18.56 1.47 -11.02
CA GLU A 131 -19.33 1.55 -9.77
C GLU A 131 -18.57 0.97 -8.58
N THR A 132 -17.56 0.15 -8.82
CA THR A 132 -16.76 -0.51 -7.78
C THR A 132 -15.34 0.02 -7.66
N SER A 133 -14.93 0.91 -8.57
CA SER A 133 -13.57 1.48 -8.69
C SER A 133 -13.06 2.20 -7.46
N TRP A 134 -13.95 2.76 -6.64
CA TRP A 134 -13.60 3.35 -5.36
C TRP A 134 -14.70 3.10 -4.33
N ARG A 135 -14.37 2.35 -3.28
CA ARG A 135 -15.21 2.14 -2.11
C ARG A 135 -14.52 2.75 -0.90
N VAL A 136 -15.31 3.12 0.11
CA VAL A 136 -14.75 3.48 1.42
C VAL A 136 -13.89 2.29 1.89
N PRO A 137 -12.59 2.49 2.18
CA PRO A 137 -11.72 1.43 2.63
C PRO A 137 -12.29 0.75 3.88
N LEU A 138 -12.25 -0.57 3.92
CA LEU A 138 -12.57 -1.30 5.15
C LEU A 138 -11.55 -0.92 6.24
N PRO A 139 -11.94 -0.89 7.52
CA PRO A 139 -10.97 -0.77 8.61
C PRO A 139 -9.87 -1.84 8.50
N ALA A 140 -8.63 -1.49 8.85
CA ALA A 140 -7.45 -2.34 8.60
C ALA A 140 -7.53 -3.71 9.32
N ASP A 141 -8.11 -3.74 10.51
CA ASP A 141 -8.40 -4.94 11.29
C ASP A 141 -9.43 -5.85 10.60
N VAL A 142 -10.47 -5.27 10.01
CA VAL A 142 -11.49 -5.99 9.24
C VAL A 142 -10.89 -6.58 7.96
N GLN A 143 -10.03 -5.83 7.26
CA GLN A 143 -9.32 -6.34 6.08
C GLN A 143 -8.41 -7.52 6.44
N ALA A 144 -7.58 -7.36 7.48
CA ALA A 144 -6.66 -8.40 7.93
C ALA A 144 -7.41 -9.68 8.33
N ALA A 145 -8.53 -9.55 9.07
CA ALA A 145 -9.35 -10.69 9.48
C ALA A 145 -10.03 -11.40 8.30
N ALA A 146 -10.52 -10.65 7.31
CA ALA A 146 -11.13 -11.23 6.11
C ALA A 146 -10.10 -11.95 5.23
N MET A 147 -8.93 -11.33 5.01
CA MET A 147 -7.81 -11.95 4.28
C MET A 147 -7.29 -13.21 4.97
N ALA A 148 -7.13 -13.19 6.30
CA ALA A 148 -6.69 -14.36 7.06
C ALA A 148 -7.66 -15.55 6.97
N ARG A 149 -8.95 -15.29 6.71
CA ARG A 149 -10.00 -16.31 6.53
C ARG A 149 -10.18 -16.73 5.07
N GLY A 150 -9.37 -16.21 4.15
CA GLY A 150 -9.49 -16.49 2.72
C GLY A 150 -10.81 -16.01 2.10
N LYS A 151 -11.45 -14.98 2.68
CA LYS A 151 -12.66 -14.39 2.11
C LYS A 151 -12.31 -13.33 1.06
N GLU A 152 -13.06 -13.34 -0.04
CA GLU A 152 -13.00 -12.30 -1.07
C GLU A 152 -13.46 -10.96 -0.49
N LEU A 153 -12.54 -9.98 -0.42
CA LEU A 153 -12.81 -8.65 0.15
C LEU A 153 -13.88 -7.90 -0.64
N GLU A 154 -14.06 -8.19 -1.92
CA GLU A 154 -15.10 -7.60 -2.78
C GLU A 154 -16.51 -7.82 -2.23
N THR A 155 -16.71 -8.92 -1.49
CA THR A 155 -18.01 -9.37 -0.96
C THR A 155 -18.32 -8.88 0.46
N VAL A 156 -17.39 -8.16 1.10
CA VAL A 156 -17.48 -7.70 2.51
C VAL A 156 -18.13 -6.33 2.65
#